data_AF-A0A660N974-F1
#
_entry.id   AF-A0A660N974-F1
#
_cell.length_a   1.000
_cell.length_b   1.000
_cell.length_c   1.000
_cell.angle_alpha   90.00
_cell.angle_beta   90.00
_cell.angle_gamma   90.00
#
_symmetry.space_group_name_H-M   'P 1'
#
loop_
_entity.id
_entity.type
_entity.pdbx_description
1 polymer ?
#
loop_
_entity_poly.entity_id
_entity_poly.type
_entity_poly.pdbx_seq_one_letter_code
_entity_poly.pdbx_strand_id
1 'polypeptide(L)' 'MSHLNPQSRFAEFIDDFGQPETNRPISAATLNKYRGRLPDRLLEYWQEYGFCHFADGLFWLTNPEDYEDILAEWLPENVQ' A
#
# COMPACT_ATOMS: atom_id res chain seq x y z
N MET A 1 15.03 -25.58 0.14
CA MET A 1 13.83 -24.73 -0.04
C MET A 1 14.12 -23.44 0.68
N SER A 2 14.42 -22.37 -0.07
CA SER A 2 14.77 -21.07 0.51
C SER A 2 13.60 -20.59 1.37
N HIS A 3 13.90 -20.30 2.63
CA HIS A 3 13.02 -19.50 3.47
C HIS A 3 12.97 -18.10 2.83
N LEU A 4 11.95 -17.86 2.01
CA LEU A 4 11.73 -16.57 1.37
C LEU A 4 11.39 -15.56 2.46
N ASN A 5 12.31 -14.64 2.72
CA ASN A 5 12.13 -13.56 3.69
C ASN A 5 11.21 -12.51 3.05
N PRO A 6 10.08 -12.12 3.67
CA PRO A 6 9.23 -11.05 3.15
C PRO A 6 9.96 -9.72 2.90
N GLN A 7 11.02 -9.42 3.67
CA GLN A 7 11.89 -8.28 3.43
C GLN A 7 12.72 -8.43 2.15
N SER A 8 13.16 -9.65 1.81
CA SER A 8 13.91 -9.88 0.57
C SER A 8 13.05 -9.62 -0.66
N ARG A 9 11.76 -9.95 -0.61
CA ARG A 9 10.83 -9.69 -1.73
C ARG A 9 10.57 -8.21 -2.01
N PHE A 10 10.56 -7.36 -0.98
CA PHE A 10 10.38 -5.93 -1.22
C PHE A 10 11.69 -5.26 -1.64
N ALA A 11 12.83 -5.73 -1.13
CA ALA A 11 14.13 -5.32 -1.67
C ALA A 11 14.25 -5.67 -3.17
N GLU A 12 13.84 -6.86 -3.58
CA GLU A 12 13.75 -7.26 -5.00
C GLU A 12 12.81 -6.33 -5.79
N PHE A 13 11.63 -6.00 -5.23
CA PHE A 13 10.73 -5.02 -5.85
C PHE A 13 11.38 -3.65 -6.04
N ILE A 14 12.13 -3.15 -5.06
CA ILE A 14 12.84 -1.88 -5.17
C ILE A 14 13.98 -1.93 -6.20
N ASP A 15 14.64 -3.07 -6.35
CA ASP A 15 15.66 -3.28 -7.41
C ASP A 15 15.03 -3.21 -8.80
N ASP A 16 13.85 -3.82 -8.97
CA ASP A 16 13.12 -3.88 -10.24
C ASP A 16 12.40 -2.56 -10.60
N PHE A 17 11.77 -1.90 -9.61
CA PHE A 17 10.87 -0.75 -9.83
C PHE A 17 11.44 0.59 -9.35
N GLY A 18 12.59 0.58 -8.69
CA GLY A 18 13.22 1.79 -8.14
C GLY A 18 12.69 2.19 -6.77
N GLN A 19 13.24 3.29 -6.25
CA GLN A 19 12.83 3.89 -4.98
C GLN A 19 11.45 4.55 -5.11
N PRO A 20 10.68 4.67 -4.01
CA PRO A 20 9.41 5.37 -4.05
C PRO A 20 9.61 6.85 -4.41
N GLU A 21 8.73 7.33 -5.28
CA GLU A 21 8.63 8.70 -5.73
C GLU A 21 7.51 9.40 -4.94
N THR A 22 7.83 10.55 -4.34
CA THR A 22 6.98 11.32 -3.40
C THR A 22 6.57 10.55 -2.14
N ASN A 23 6.31 11.28 -1.04
CA ASN A 23 5.70 10.68 0.14
C ASN A 23 4.55 11.56 0.67
N ARG A 24 3.39 10.95 0.90
CA ARG A 24 2.40 11.50 1.82
C ARG A 24 2.51 10.70 3.12
N PRO A 25 3.05 11.30 4.20
CA PRO A 25 3.18 10.61 5.48
C PRO A 25 1.83 10.08 5.97
N ILE A 26 1.86 8.92 6.62
CA ILE A 26 0.64 8.25 7.07
C ILE A 26 0.45 8.47 8.57
N SER A 27 -0.78 8.81 8.95
CA SER A 27 -1.14 9.03 10.34
C SER A 27 -1.31 7.71 11.10
N ALA A 28 -1.05 7.73 12.41
CA ALA A 28 -1.35 6.58 13.27
C ALA A 28 -2.85 6.22 13.27
N ALA A 29 -3.73 7.20 13.08
CA ALA A 29 -5.17 6.97 12.97
C ALA A 29 -5.50 6.14 11.71
N THR A 30 -4.90 6.47 10.58
CA THR A 30 -5.03 5.72 9.32
C THR A 30 -4.50 4.29 9.48
N LEU A 31 -3.31 4.10 10.04
CA LEU A 31 -2.75 2.76 10.30
C LEU A 31 -3.67 1.93 11.20
N ASN A 32 -4.23 2.54 12.25
CA ASN A 32 -5.16 1.86 13.16
C ASN A 32 -6.50 1.54 12.47
N LYS A 33 -7.01 2.40 11.58
CA LYS A 33 -8.26 2.16 10.79
C LYS A 33 -8.15 0.85 9.99
N TYR A 34 -6.96 0.57 9.45
CA TYR A 34 -6.72 -0.57 8.56
C TYR A 34 -6.08 -1.79 9.24
N ARG A 35 -5.68 -1.70 10.52
CA ARG A 35 -5.17 -2.86 11.27
C ARG A 35 -6.19 -3.98 11.32
N GLY A 36 -5.77 -5.20 10.97
CA GLY A 36 -6.64 -6.38 10.89
C GLY A 36 -7.57 -6.41 9.67
N ARG A 37 -7.61 -5.36 8.85
CA ARG A 37 -8.29 -5.33 7.54
C ARG A 37 -7.29 -5.56 6.40
N LEU A 38 -6.11 -4.97 6.54
CA LEU A 38 -4.99 -5.16 5.63
C LEU A 38 -3.91 -6.04 6.27
N PRO A 39 -3.09 -6.74 5.48
CA PRO A 39 -1.93 -7.46 5.99
C PRO A 39 -0.98 -6.50 6.72
N ASP A 40 -0.47 -6.91 7.89
CA ASP A 40 0.41 -6.06 8.72
C ASP A 40 1.63 -5.55 7.95
N ARG A 41 2.21 -6.39 7.09
CA ARG A 41 3.35 -6.03 6.23
C ARG A 41 3.04 -4.88 5.26
N LEU A 42 1.80 -4.75 4.78
CA LEU A 42 1.43 -3.59 3.96
C LEU A 42 1.39 -2.32 4.81
N LEU A 43 0.91 -2.43 6.05
CA LEU A 43 0.89 -1.32 7.01
C LEU A 43 2.30 -0.89 7.43
N GLU A 44 3.25 -1.82 7.51
CA GLU A 44 4.68 -1.52 7.72
C GLU A 44 5.24 -0.68 6.56
N TYR A 45 4.95 -1.04 5.32
CA TYR A 45 5.42 -0.28 4.16
C TYR A 45 4.78 1.09 4.05
N TRP A 46 3.49 1.18 4.39
CA TRP A 46 2.81 2.46 4.56
C TRP A 46 3.50 3.32 5.62
N GLN A 47 3.87 2.75 6.76
CA GLN A 47 4.56 3.50 7.81
C GLN A 47 5.96 3.97 7.37
N GLU A 48 6.68 3.15 6.60
CA GLU A 48 8.05 3.44 6.16
C GLU A 48 8.11 4.43 4.99
N TYR A 49 7.26 4.23 3.97
CA TYR A 49 7.34 4.96 2.70
C TYR A 49 6.21 5.99 2.50
N GLY A 50 5.17 5.94 3.33
CA GLY A 50 3.96 6.74 3.15
C GLY A 50 3.11 6.24 1.98
N PHE A 51 2.12 7.05 1.59
CA PHE A 51 1.49 6.86 0.29
C PHE A 51 2.41 7.44 -0.78
N CYS A 52 2.78 6.62 -1.75
CA CYS A 52 3.81 6.89 -2.74
C CYS A 52 3.55 6.11 -4.03
N HIS A 53 4.30 6.43 -5.08
CA HIS A 53 4.29 5.65 -6.31
C HIS A 53 5.70 5.24 -6.72
N PHE A 54 5.79 4.28 -7.64
CA PHE A 54 7.03 3.72 -8.16
C PHE A 54 6.98 3.71 -9.69
N ALA A 55 8.16 3.69 -10.31
CA ALA A 55 8.34 3.58 -11.76
C ALA A 55 7.46 4.58 -12.54
N ASP A 56 7.67 5.89 -12.30
CA ASP A 56 6.97 6.99 -12.98
C ASP A 56 5.43 6.88 -12.90
N GLY A 57 4.93 6.34 -11.78
CA GLY A 57 3.49 6.26 -11.50
C GLY A 57 2.83 4.96 -11.93
N LEU A 58 3.59 3.91 -12.24
CA LEU A 58 3.05 2.61 -12.62
C LEU A 58 2.42 1.85 -11.44
N PHE A 59 3.02 1.93 -10.25
CA PHE A 59 2.54 1.23 -9.05
C PHE A 59 2.38 2.19 -7.88
N TRP A 60 1.33 2.02 -7.06
CA TRP A 60 0.98 2.94 -5.99
C TRP A 60 0.72 2.22 -4.67
N LEU A 61 1.31 2.75 -3.59
CA LEU A 61 0.79 2.58 -2.24
C LEU A 61 -0.18 3.72 -1.99
N THR A 62 -1.48 3.43 -2.05
CA THR A 62 -2.52 4.46 -2.01
C THR A 62 -3.37 4.39 -0.76
N ASN A 63 -4.00 5.51 -0.41
CA ASN A 63 -5.02 5.54 0.64
C ASN A 63 -6.34 5.05 0.07
N PRO A 64 -6.91 3.92 0.56
CA PRO A 64 -8.19 3.44 0.05
C PRO A 64 -9.34 4.44 0.26
N GLU A 65 -9.25 5.31 1.27
CA GLU A 65 -10.27 6.34 1.53
C GLU A 65 -10.40 7.33 0.37
N ASP A 66 -9.31 7.59 -0.35
CA ASP A 66 -9.29 8.54 -1.48
C ASP A 66 -10.16 8.04 -2.66
N TYR A 67 -10.61 6.78 -2.62
CA TYR A 67 -11.42 6.14 -3.66
C TYR A 67 -12.77 5.62 -3.13
N GLU A 68 -13.13 5.85 -1.86
CA GLU A 68 -14.39 5.34 -1.29
C GLU A 68 -15.62 5.78 -2.12
N ASP A 69 -15.64 7.04 -2.57
CA ASP A 69 -16.74 7.60 -3.36
C ASP A 69 -16.90 6.91 -4.73
N ILE A 70 -15.79 6.73 -5.47
CA ILE A 70 -15.82 6.10 -6.79
C ILE A 70 -16.08 4.58 -6.69
N LEU A 71 -15.59 3.94 -5.63
CA LEU A 71 -15.87 2.53 -5.38
C LEU A 71 -17.36 2.30 -5.11
N ALA A 72 -18.03 3.23 -4.42
CA ALA A 72 -19.48 3.16 -4.19
C ALA A 72 -20.31 3.30 -5.49
N GLU A 73 -19.81 4.03 -6.48
CA GLU A 73 -20.45 4.13 -7.80
C GLU A 73 -20.22 2.86 -8.65
N TRP A 74 -19.05 2.24 -8.53
CA TRP A 74 -18.62 1.16 -9.43
C TRP A 74 -18.94 -0.24 -8.92
N LEU A 75 -18.96 -0.47 -7.61
CA LEU A 75 -19.24 -1.77 -7.02
C LEU A 75 -20.76 -1.98 -6.85
N PRO A 76 -21.30 -3.14 -7.28
CA PRO A 76 -22.71 -3.44 -7.08
C PRO A 76 -23.00 -3.68 -5.59
N GLU A 77 -24.22 -3.36 -5.15
CA GLU A 77 -24.66 -3.33 -3.73
C GLU A 77 -24.39 -4.63 -2.94
N ASN A 78 -24.18 -5.75 -3.62
CA ASN A 78 -23.98 -7.09 -3.04
C ASN A 78 -22.51 -7.47 -2.79
N VAL A 79 -21.57 -6.52 -2.92
CA VAL A 79 -20.17 -6.69 -2.51
C VAL A 79 -19.89 -5.79 -1.31
N GLN A 80 -20.37 -6.19 -0.12
CA GLN A 80 -20.04 -5.56 1.16
C GLN A 80 -19.64 -6.61 2.19
#